data_AF-A0A7S1WIK4-F1
#
_entry.id   AF-A0A7S1WIK4-F1
#
_cell.length_a   1.000
_cell.length_b   1.000
_cell.length_c   1.000
_cell.angle_alpha   90.00
_cell.angle_beta   90.00
_cell.angle_gamma   90.00
#
_symmetry.space_group_name_H-M   'P 1'
#
loop_
_entity.id
_entity.type
_entity.pdbx_description
1 polymer ?
#
loop_
_entity_poly.entity_id
_entity_poly.type
_entity_poly.pdbx_seq_one_letter_code
_entity_poly.pdbx_strand_id
1 'polypeptide(L)'
;MGRGGGGARKGLGKGKGKALGGKAPGQLGTAAIADRPARALTLEQALSLQEEMLDAFADKAFQKRLRKVEELHGKAHEGTTEAHKELFLEVHSTLLPSYGYPGTSAGVREMLAAASRHNGNEEFWRNRARLNRLLGLEPPSARQGVGEEPEDAADPADRPCEAPETAGALPGRAAGRAGAAAQKPAGRVRVTARHATDGDTLQVMVPETASFQTVKEAISKKVGRGEFLTKGRLVGQDDDGTFFPQKDDGRIGDLREVLVLGYGLQPHEDEEAKAWRHELAQRQRAAADR
;
A
#
# COMPACT_ATOMS: atom_id res chain seq x y z
N MET A 1 -2.23 -45.04 61.14
CA MET A 1 -3.21 -44.34 62.02
C MET A 1 -2.66 -42.95 62.29
N GLY A 2 -3.34 -41.90 61.85
CA GLY A 2 -2.90 -40.51 62.01
C GLY A 2 -3.79 -39.58 61.21
N ARG A 3 -4.87 -39.12 61.84
CA ARG A 3 -5.84 -38.13 61.32
C ARG A 3 -5.29 -36.71 61.44
N GLY A 4 -5.77 -35.81 60.59
CA GLY A 4 -5.74 -34.35 60.78
C GLY A 4 -5.75 -33.67 59.41
N GLY A 5 -6.87 -33.17 58.91
CA GLY A 5 -7.54 -31.95 59.39
C GLY A 5 -7.02 -30.80 58.52
N GLY A 6 -7.76 -30.32 57.52
CA GLY A 6 -8.87 -29.38 57.70
C GLY A 6 -8.38 -27.98 57.30
N GLY A 7 -9.01 -27.34 56.32
CA GLY A 7 -8.54 -26.03 55.87
C GLY A 7 -9.30 -25.45 54.69
N ALA A 8 -10.61 -25.22 54.88
CA ALA A 8 -11.44 -24.44 53.98
C ALA A 8 -10.88 -23.04 53.71
N ARG A 9 -10.86 -22.60 52.45
CA ARG A 9 -11.05 -21.19 52.09
C ARG A 9 -11.90 -21.05 50.83
N LYS A 10 -13.19 -20.79 51.07
CA LYS A 10 -14.11 -20.13 50.14
C LYS A 10 -13.55 -18.75 49.81
N GLY A 11 -13.27 -18.49 48.55
CA GLY A 11 -12.98 -17.17 48.00
C GLY A 11 -13.85 -16.92 46.78
N LEU A 12 -15.17 -16.82 46.98
CA LEU A 12 -16.12 -16.48 45.94
C LEU A 12 -16.04 -14.97 45.69
N GLY A 13 -15.09 -14.57 44.84
CA GLY A 13 -14.92 -13.19 44.38
C GLY A 13 -16.12 -12.76 43.53
N LYS A 14 -16.98 -11.91 44.09
CA LYS A 14 -18.00 -11.17 43.35
C LYS A 14 -17.30 -10.11 42.49
N GLY A 15 -16.85 -10.51 41.30
CA GLY A 15 -16.47 -9.57 40.25
C GLY A 15 -17.73 -8.86 39.74
N LYS A 16 -17.90 -7.59 40.11
CA LYS A 16 -18.88 -6.69 39.48
C LYS A 16 -18.49 -6.56 38.00
N GLY A 17 -19.13 -7.35 37.14
CA GLY A 17 -19.14 -7.13 35.70
C GLY A 17 -19.73 -5.75 35.43
N LYS A 18 -18.85 -4.80 35.12
CA LYS A 18 -19.24 -3.50 34.60
C LYS A 18 -19.76 -3.78 33.19
N ALA A 19 -21.08 -3.75 33.04
CA ALA A 19 -21.75 -3.87 31.76
C ALA A 19 -21.22 -2.78 30.82
N LEU A 20 -20.35 -3.16 29.90
CA LEU A 20 -20.14 -2.41 28.68
C LEU A 20 -21.49 -2.38 27.99
N GLY A 21 -22.05 -1.18 27.87
CA GLY A 21 -23.30 -0.94 27.16
C GLY A 21 -23.16 -1.46 25.74
N GLY A 22 -23.68 -2.67 25.51
CA GLY A 22 -23.90 -3.21 24.19
C GLY A 22 -24.89 -2.30 23.49
N LYS A 23 -24.39 -1.39 22.66
CA LYS A 23 -25.17 -0.79 21.59
C LYS A 23 -25.54 -1.98 20.70
N ALA A 24 -26.79 -2.42 20.78
CA ALA A 24 -27.26 -3.60 20.08
C ALA A 24 -26.92 -3.45 18.58
N PRO A 25 -26.17 -4.39 17.96
CA PRO A 25 -26.05 -4.41 16.51
C PRO A 25 -27.46 -4.55 15.95
N GLY A 26 -27.86 -3.59 15.11
CA GLY A 26 -29.17 -3.55 14.51
C GLY A 26 -29.51 -4.91 13.90
N GLN A 27 -30.67 -5.45 14.26
CA GLN A 27 -31.28 -6.59 13.61
C GLN A 27 -31.60 -6.24 12.15
N LEU A 28 -30.61 -6.31 11.28
CA LEU A 28 -30.80 -6.35 9.84
C LEU A 28 -31.12 -7.79 9.49
N GLY A 29 -32.39 -8.02 9.11
CA GLY A 29 -32.97 -9.34 8.88
C GLY A 29 -32.19 -10.18 7.87
N THR A 30 -31.96 -11.44 8.25
CA THR A 30 -31.21 -12.46 7.49
C THR A 30 -32.04 -13.15 6.38
N ALA A 31 -33.19 -12.60 5.98
CA ALA A 31 -34.08 -13.23 5.01
C ALA A 31 -33.95 -12.58 3.61
N ALA A 32 -33.50 -13.38 2.63
CA ALA A 32 -33.46 -13.13 1.18
C ALA A 32 -32.32 -12.25 0.63
N ILE A 33 -31.13 -12.85 0.42
CA ILE A 33 -29.96 -12.22 -0.24
C ILE A 33 -29.74 -12.75 -1.68
N ALA A 34 -30.60 -13.63 -2.21
CA ALA A 34 -30.25 -14.47 -3.36
C ALA A 34 -30.21 -13.81 -4.75
N ASP A 35 -30.62 -12.56 -4.98
CA ASP A 35 -30.52 -11.96 -6.33
C ASP A 35 -30.63 -10.42 -6.30
N ARG A 36 -29.62 -9.74 -5.74
CA ARG A 36 -29.53 -8.27 -5.80
C ARG A 36 -28.34 -7.84 -6.65
N PRO A 37 -28.53 -6.93 -7.62
CA PRO A 37 -27.42 -6.38 -8.39
C PRO A 37 -26.40 -5.77 -7.43
N ALA A 38 -25.11 -5.98 -7.72
CA ALA A 38 -23.97 -5.56 -6.89
C ALA A 38 -24.22 -4.16 -6.31
N ARG A 39 -24.66 -4.12 -5.04
CA ARG A 39 -25.08 -2.87 -4.42
C ARG A 39 -23.83 -2.06 -4.17
N ALA A 40 -23.78 -0.88 -4.77
CA ALA A 40 -22.81 0.12 -4.43
C ALA A 40 -22.87 0.39 -2.93
N LEU A 41 -21.76 0.23 -2.20
CA LEU A 41 -21.64 0.74 -0.85
C LEU A 41 -21.80 2.26 -0.89
N THR A 42 -22.69 2.79 -0.05
CA THR A 42 -22.68 4.22 0.27
C THR A 42 -21.41 4.55 1.06
N LEU A 43 -21.03 5.83 1.13
CA LEU A 43 -19.85 6.24 1.89
C LEU A 43 -19.99 5.87 3.37
N GLU A 44 -21.17 6.10 3.95
CA GLU A 44 -21.48 5.76 5.35
C GLU A 44 -21.31 4.25 5.61
N GLN A 45 -21.86 3.40 4.74
CA GLN A 45 -21.69 1.94 4.86
C GLN A 45 -20.22 1.52 4.71
N ALA A 46 -19.47 2.15 3.80
CA ALA A 46 -18.07 1.84 3.59
C ALA A 46 -17.22 2.22 4.82
N LEU A 47 -17.52 3.35 5.46
CA LEU A 47 -16.87 3.78 6.70
C LEU A 47 -17.23 2.87 7.88
N SER A 48 -18.52 2.56 8.08
CA SER A 48 -18.95 1.63 9.14
C SER A 48 -18.33 0.23 8.98
N LEU A 49 -18.26 -0.28 7.74
CA LEU A 49 -17.59 -1.55 7.46
C LEU A 49 -16.11 -1.50 7.86
N GLN A 50 -15.39 -0.43 7.51
CA GLN A 50 -13.99 -0.29 7.89
C GLN A 50 -13.79 -0.18 9.40
N GLU A 51 -14.69 0.50 10.13
CA GLU A 51 -14.64 0.59 11.59
C GLU A 51 -14.85 -0.77 12.25
N GLU A 52 -15.85 -1.54 11.82
CA GLU A 52 -16.08 -2.89 12.33
C GLU A 52 -14.90 -3.83 12.04
N MET A 53 -14.30 -3.70 10.86
CA MET A 53 -13.07 -4.43 10.52
C MET A 53 -11.89 -4.00 11.39
N LEU A 54 -11.72 -2.70 11.65
CA LEU A 54 -10.67 -2.19 12.52
C LEU A 54 -10.79 -2.78 13.92
N ASP A 55 -11.99 -2.79 14.50
CA ASP A 55 -12.24 -3.37 15.81
C ASP A 55 -11.96 -4.87 15.84
N ALA A 56 -12.43 -5.61 14.83
CA ALA A 56 -12.21 -7.06 14.73
C ALA A 56 -10.73 -7.42 14.54
N PHE A 57 -9.99 -6.66 13.74
CA PHE A 57 -8.56 -6.86 13.55
C PHE A 57 -7.71 -6.33 14.71
N ALA A 58 -8.18 -5.34 15.46
CA ALA A 58 -7.51 -4.86 16.68
C ALA A 58 -7.68 -5.82 17.87
N ASP A 59 -8.58 -6.80 17.76
CA ASP A 59 -8.80 -7.79 18.81
C ASP A 59 -7.50 -8.51 19.22
N LYS A 60 -7.30 -8.66 20.53
CA LYS A 60 -6.06 -9.21 21.10
C LYS A 60 -5.86 -10.68 20.72
N ALA A 61 -6.94 -11.45 20.62
CA ALA A 61 -6.85 -12.85 20.22
C ALA A 61 -6.53 -12.98 18.74
N PHE A 62 -7.13 -12.15 17.88
CA PHE A 62 -6.76 -12.05 16.47
C PHE A 62 -5.28 -11.68 16.30
N GLN A 63 -4.82 -10.60 16.92
CA GLN A 63 -3.43 -10.13 16.83
C GLN A 63 -2.42 -11.16 17.35
N LYS A 64 -2.79 -11.94 18.38
CA LYS A 64 -1.97 -13.06 18.85
C LYS A 64 -1.85 -14.18 17.81
N ARG A 65 -2.92 -14.46 17.05
CA ARG A 65 -2.87 -15.44 15.95
C ARG A 65 -2.08 -14.92 14.76
N LEU A 66 -2.25 -13.65 14.40
CA LEU A 66 -1.48 -13.02 13.32
C LEU A 66 0.03 -13.10 13.59
N ARG A 67 0.48 -12.76 14.81
CA ARG A 67 1.91 -12.89 15.19
C ARG A 67 2.44 -14.31 15.02
N LYS A 68 1.66 -15.34 15.32
CA LYS A 68 2.07 -16.74 15.12
C LYS A 68 2.18 -17.10 13.63
N VAL A 69 1.27 -16.60 12.80
CA VAL A 69 1.35 -16.79 11.35
C VAL A 69 2.60 -16.10 10.80
N GLU A 70 2.87 -14.87 11.26
CA GLU A 70 4.05 -14.10 10.84
C GLU A 70 5.37 -14.75 11.30
N GLU A 71 5.41 -15.36 12.48
CA GLU A 71 6.58 -16.09 12.99
C GLU A 71 6.93 -17.31 12.09
N LEU A 72 5.92 -17.97 11.52
CA LEU A 72 6.09 -19.14 10.67
C LEU A 72 6.33 -18.80 9.20
N HIS A 73 5.74 -17.73 8.70
CA HIS A 73 5.66 -17.44 7.26
C HIS A 73 6.31 -16.12 6.83
N GLY A 74 6.86 -15.33 7.76
CA GLY A 74 7.34 -13.98 7.49
C GLY A 74 6.22 -12.93 7.55
N LYS A 75 6.57 -11.66 7.38
CA LYS A 75 5.61 -10.56 7.52
C LYS A 75 4.66 -10.47 6.33
N ALA A 76 3.41 -10.10 6.57
CA ALA A 76 2.40 -10.03 5.51
C ALA A 76 2.74 -9.03 4.38
N HIS A 77 3.44 -7.92 4.69
CA HIS A 77 3.93 -6.95 3.71
C HIS A 77 5.11 -7.45 2.85
N GLU A 78 5.84 -8.47 3.30
CA GLU A 78 6.90 -9.11 2.52
C GLU A 78 6.31 -10.15 1.55
N GLY A 79 5.19 -10.78 1.95
CA GLY A 79 4.42 -11.69 1.11
C GLY A 79 3.23 -12.28 1.84
N THR A 80 2.03 -12.07 1.33
CA THR A 80 0.81 -12.62 1.92
C THR A 80 0.64 -14.10 1.54
N THR A 81 0.91 -15.01 2.48
CA THR A 81 0.72 -16.46 2.29
C THR A 81 -0.75 -16.91 2.44
N GLU A 82 -1.08 -18.16 2.07
CA GLU A 82 -2.44 -18.70 2.26
C GLU A 82 -2.88 -18.67 3.73
N ALA A 83 -1.98 -18.93 4.68
CA ALA A 83 -2.28 -18.85 6.11
C ALA A 83 -2.71 -17.43 6.54
N HIS A 84 -2.12 -16.38 5.96
CA HIS A 84 -2.57 -15.00 6.19
C HIS A 84 -3.97 -14.79 5.61
N LYS A 85 -4.21 -15.23 4.37
CA LYS A 85 -5.50 -15.08 3.69
C LYS A 85 -6.63 -15.78 4.46
N GLU A 86 -6.40 -17.01 4.94
CA GLU A 86 -7.36 -17.77 5.74
C GLU A 86 -7.69 -17.05 7.06
N LEU A 87 -6.66 -16.57 7.78
CA LEU A 87 -6.85 -15.83 9.02
C LEU A 87 -7.64 -14.54 8.80
N PHE A 88 -7.34 -13.80 7.73
CA PHE A 88 -8.10 -12.59 7.39
C PHE A 88 -9.54 -12.95 7.01
N LEU A 89 -9.73 -14.04 6.26
CA LEU A 89 -11.04 -14.45 5.77
C LEU A 89 -11.97 -14.85 6.92
N GLU A 90 -11.48 -15.35 8.05
CA GLU A 90 -12.29 -15.62 9.24
C GLU A 90 -13.07 -14.38 9.70
N VAL A 91 -12.40 -13.23 9.79
CA VAL A 91 -13.03 -11.94 10.17
C VAL A 91 -14.01 -11.50 9.08
N HIS A 92 -13.59 -11.54 7.82
CA HIS A 92 -14.45 -11.15 6.69
C HIS A 92 -15.70 -12.03 6.59
N SER A 93 -15.59 -13.32 6.90
CA SER A 93 -16.69 -14.27 6.82
C SER A 93 -17.84 -13.94 7.76
N THR A 94 -17.52 -13.27 8.87
CA THR A 94 -18.48 -12.83 9.88
C THR A 94 -19.06 -11.46 9.55
N LEU A 95 -18.25 -10.53 9.04
CA LEU A 95 -18.64 -9.14 8.79
C LEU A 95 -19.32 -8.90 7.45
N LEU A 96 -18.78 -9.43 6.36
CA LEU A 96 -19.24 -9.15 4.99
C LEU A 96 -20.73 -9.47 4.74
N PRO A 97 -21.30 -10.58 5.28
CA PRO A 97 -22.72 -10.87 5.09
C PRO A 97 -23.65 -9.77 5.58
N SER A 98 -23.28 -9.05 6.66
CA SER A 98 -24.06 -7.92 7.20
C SER A 98 -24.17 -6.74 6.22
N TYR A 99 -23.20 -6.64 5.31
CA TYR A 99 -23.13 -5.61 4.27
C TYR A 99 -23.62 -6.11 2.90
N GLY A 100 -24.13 -7.35 2.83
CA GLY A 100 -24.65 -7.95 1.62
C GLY A 100 -23.58 -8.54 0.70
N TYR A 101 -22.37 -8.81 1.21
CA TYR A 101 -21.31 -9.48 0.49
C TYR A 101 -21.10 -10.91 1.00
N PRO A 102 -20.75 -11.88 0.13
CA PRO A 102 -20.37 -13.20 0.59
C PRO A 102 -19.15 -13.14 1.52
N GLY A 103 -19.16 -13.97 2.57
CA GLY A 103 -18.03 -14.15 3.49
C GLY A 103 -16.83 -14.90 2.90
N THR A 104 -16.54 -14.71 1.62
CA THR A 104 -15.55 -15.46 0.83
C THR A 104 -14.56 -14.51 0.16
N SER A 105 -13.43 -15.04 -0.34
CA SER A 105 -12.45 -14.23 -1.08
C SER A 105 -13.05 -13.52 -2.30
N ALA A 106 -14.08 -14.11 -2.93
CA ALA A 106 -14.83 -13.46 -4.00
C ALA A 106 -15.61 -12.24 -3.47
N GLY A 107 -16.33 -12.39 -2.35
CA GLY A 107 -17.06 -11.28 -1.72
C GLY A 107 -16.14 -10.18 -1.21
N VAL A 108 -14.93 -10.50 -0.75
CA VAL A 108 -13.90 -9.49 -0.42
C VAL A 108 -13.55 -8.67 -1.66
N ARG A 109 -13.31 -9.30 -2.82
CA ARG A 109 -13.00 -8.58 -4.08
C ARG A 109 -14.17 -7.71 -4.53
N GLU A 110 -15.40 -8.21 -4.45
CA GLU A 110 -16.62 -7.44 -4.78
C GLU A 110 -16.79 -6.23 -3.86
N MET A 111 -16.57 -6.42 -2.56
CA MET A 111 -16.62 -5.34 -1.56
C MET A 111 -15.57 -4.28 -1.86
N LEU A 112 -14.32 -4.67 -2.12
CA LEU A 112 -13.24 -3.73 -2.46
C LEU A 112 -13.54 -2.96 -3.76
N ALA A 113 -14.09 -3.63 -4.77
CA ALA A 113 -14.50 -2.99 -6.02
C ALA A 113 -15.63 -1.97 -5.77
N ALA A 114 -16.63 -2.32 -4.95
CA ALA A 114 -17.72 -1.42 -4.60
C ALA A 114 -17.25 -0.20 -3.80
N ALA A 115 -16.31 -0.39 -2.87
CA ALA A 115 -15.76 0.66 -2.01
C ALA A 115 -14.77 1.59 -2.73
N SER A 116 -14.16 1.16 -3.83
CA SER A 116 -13.15 1.93 -4.58
C SER A 116 -13.57 3.36 -4.97
N ARG A 117 -14.88 3.59 -5.19
CA ARG A 117 -15.45 4.91 -5.50
C ARG A 117 -15.21 5.95 -4.39
N HIS A 118 -14.92 5.50 -3.17
CA HIS A 118 -14.70 6.34 -1.99
C HIS A 118 -13.23 6.60 -1.70
N ASN A 119 -12.29 6.15 -2.55
CA ASN A 119 -10.85 6.34 -2.35
C ASN A 119 -10.44 7.82 -2.23
N GLY A 120 -11.22 8.75 -2.78
CA GLY A 120 -10.99 10.20 -2.64
C GLY A 120 -11.44 10.79 -1.30
N ASN A 121 -12.10 10.02 -0.43
CA ASN A 121 -12.51 10.48 0.89
C ASN A 121 -11.36 10.30 1.90
N GLU A 122 -11.01 11.37 2.62
CA GLU A 122 -9.89 11.39 3.56
C GLU A 122 -10.07 10.40 4.72
N GLU A 123 -11.28 10.28 5.27
CA GLU A 123 -11.57 9.40 6.39
C GLU A 123 -11.48 7.93 5.99
N PHE A 124 -12.04 7.58 4.83
CA PHE A 124 -11.94 6.24 4.25
C PHE A 124 -10.47 5.83 4.02
N TRP A 125 -9.65 6.78 3.56
CA TRP A 125 -8.21 6.57 3.38
C TRP A 125 -7.49 6.37 4.72
N ARG A 126 -7.79 7.19 5.74
CA ARG A 126 -7.22 7.05 7.10
C ARG A 126 -7.54 5.68 7.70
N ASN A 127 -8.79 5.22 7.56
CA ASN A 127 -9.19 3.91 8.06
C ASN A 127 -8.51 2.77 7.30
N ARG A 128 -8.37 2.88 5.97
CA ARG A 128 -7.63 1.90 5.17
C ARG A 128 -6.16 1.81 5.57
N ALA A 129 -5.50 2.94 5.84
CA ALA A 129 -4.13 2.96 6.32
C ALA A 129 -4.01 2.26 7.69
N ARG A 130 -4.92 2.54 8.63
CA ARG A 130 -4.98 1.85 9.93
C ARG A 130 -5.19 0.34 9.79
N LEU A 131 -6.08 -0.10 8.90
CA LEU A 131 -6.30 -1.52 8.60
C LEU A 131 -5.02 -2.18 8.09
N ASN A 132 -4.34 -1.56 7.12
CA ASN A 132 -3.10 -2.09 6.56
C ASN A 132 -2.01 -2.27 7.62
N ARG A 133 -1.92 -1.37 8.60
CA ARG A 133 -0.99 -1.50 9.74
C ARG A 133 -1.37 -2.66 10.66
N LEU A 134 -2.65 -2.78 11.02
CA LEU A 134 -3.13 -3.88 11.88
C LEU A 134 -2.95 -5.25 11.23
N LEU A 135 -3.03 -5.32 9.91
CA LEU A 135 -2.84 -6.56 9.13
C LEU A 135 -1.37 -6.84 8.80
N GLY A 136 -0.44 -5.95 9.15
CA GLY A 136 0.99 -6.09 8.83
C GLY A 136 1.30 -5.93 7.34
N LEU A 137 0.39 -5.34 6.55
CA LEU A 137 0.50 -5.09 5.11
C LEU A 137 1.26 -3.80 4.78
N GLU A 138 1.36 -2.87 5.72
CA GLU A 138 2.23 -1.70 5.62
C GLU A 138 3.54 -1.98 6.36
N PRO A 139 4.73 -1.77 5.74
CA PRO A 139 5.98 -1.86 6.46
C PRO A 139 6.00 -0.82 7.58
N PRO A 140 6.68 -1.08 8.72
CA PRO A 140 6.88 -0.05 9.72
C PRO A 140 7.62 1.10 9.04
N SER A 141 6.92 2.22 8.83
CA SER A 141 7.54 3.41 8.25
C SER A 141 8.75 3.74 9.11
N ALA A 142 9.95 3.68 8.51
CA ALA A 142 11.26 3.80 9.16
C ALA A 142 11.50 5.13 9.91
N ARG A 143 10.45 5.95 10.08
CA ARG A 143 10.45 7.26 10.75
C ARG A 143 9.63 7.32 12.04
N GLN A 144 8.94 6.25 12.45
CA GLN A 144 8.31 6.18 13.79
C GLN A 144 9.22 5.54 14.85
N GLY A 145 10.53 5.75 14.73
CA GLY A 145 11.55 5.28 15.67
C GLY A 145 11.84 6.24 16.83
N VAL A 146 10.84 6.93 17.38
CA VAL A 146 11.03 7.69 18.63
C VAL A 146 9.73 7.68 19.44
N GLY A 147 9.69 6.87 20.51
CA GLY A 147 9.06 7.36 21.74
C GLY A 147 7.95 6.58 22.43
N GLU A 148 7.65 5.32 22.12
CA GLU A 148 6.83 4.50 23.04
C GLU A 148 7.35 3.03 23.06
N GLU A 149 8.47 2.82 23.76
CA GLU A 149 8.74 1.52 24.35
C GLU A 149 7.83 1.32 25.58
N PRO A 150 7.14 0.19 25.72
CA PRO A 150 6.62 -0.23 27.01
C PRO A 150 7.80 -0.59 27.91
N GLU A 151 8.06 0.24 28.92
CA GLU A 151 8.97 -0.02 30.04
C GLU A 151 8.52 -1.25 30.85
N ASP A 152 8.68 -2.47 30.31
CA ASP A 152 8.69 -3.69 31.13
C ASP A 152 9.17 -4.91 30.32
N ALA A 153 10.46 -4.99 30.03
CA ALA A 153 11.13 -6.26 29.77
C ALA A 153 12.64 -6.15 30.03
N ALA A 154 13.10 -7.01 30.92
CA ALA A 154 14.45 -7.16 31.43
C ALA A 154 15.55 -7.33 30.37
N ASP A 155 16.71 -6.77 30.74
CA ASP A 155 18.09 -7.16 30.46
C ASP A 155 18.28 -8.55 29.81
N PRO A 156 18.98 -8.60 28.66
CA PRO A 156 20.17 -9.43 28.67
C PRO A 156 21.39 -8.77 28.02
N ALA A 157 22.40 -8.58 28.86
CA ALA A 157 23.79 -8.48 28.50
C ALA A 157 24.25 -9.58 27.51
N ASP A 158 25.26 -9.19 26.73
CA ASP A 158 26.29 -10.05 26.15
C ASP A 158 26.00 -10.74 24.81
N ARG A 159 26.28 -10.03 23.70
CA ARG A 159 26.83 -10.64 22.48
C ARG A 159 27.83 -9.72 21.77
N PRO A 160 29.07 -10.19 21.50
CA PRO A 160 30.10 -9.42 20.80
C PRO A 160 29.90 -9.38 19.28
N CYS A 161 30.35 -8.26 18.70
CA CYS A 161 30.47 -8.00 17.27
C CYS A 161 31.42 -8.97 16.56
N GLU A 162 30.99 -9.52 15.42
CA GLU A 162 31.91 -9.99 14.38
C GLU A 162 31.46 -9.44 13.02
N ALA A 163 32.34 -8.64 12.42
CA ALA A 163 32.29 -8.22 11.03
C ALA A 163 32.98 -9.28 10.15
N PRO A 164 32.60 -9.37 8.87
CA PRO A 164 33.64 -9.53 7.87
C PRO A 164 33.53 -8.50 6.74
N GLU A 165 34.63 -7.76 6.59
CA GLU A 165 35.07 -7.14 5.36
C GLU A 165 35.21 -8.19 4.25
N THR A 166 34.74 -7.88 3.04
CA THR A 166 35.31 -8.45 1.82
C THR A 166 35.34 -7.40 0.72
N ALA A 167 36.54 -6.91 0.47
CA ALA A 167 36.91 -6.16 -0.72
C ALA A 167 36.89 -7.09 -1.95
N GLY A 168 36.29 -6.60 -3.04
CA GLY A 168 36.28 -7.28 -4.33
C GLY A 168 36.12 -6.27 -5.46
N ALA A 169 37.22 -5.61 -5.82
CA ALA A 169 37.35 -4.85 -7.06
C ALA A 169 37.47 -5.81 -8.26
N LEU A 170 36.90 -5.46 -9.42
CA LEU A 170 37.59 -5.48 -10.73
C LEU A 170 36.73 -4.76 -11.81
N PRO A 171 37.37 -4.23 -12.88
CA PRO A 171 36.79 -3.31 -13.85
C PRO A 171 36.28 -4.00 -15.13
N GLY A 172 35.21 -3.47 -15.72
CA GLY A 172 34.61 -3.99 -16.96
C GLY A 172 34.15 -2.86 -17.90
N ARG A 173 35.13 -2.21 -18.54
CA ARG A 173 34.97 -1.15 -19.54
C ARG A 173 34.54 -1.77 -20.87
N ALA A 174 33.26 -1.66 -21.22
CA ALA A 174 32.77 -1.97 -22.57
C ALA A 174 32.34 -0.67 -23.26
N ALA A 175 33.26 -0.13 -24.07
CA ALA A 175 33.00 0.98 -24.97
C ALA A 175 32.16 0.49 -26.16
N GLY A 176 30.83 0.60 -26.04
CA GLY A 176 29.89 0.43 -27.14
C GLY A 176 29.89 1.69 -28.02
N ARG A 177 30.56 1.60 -29.16
CA ARG A 177 30.68 2.63 -30.20
C ARG A 177 29.30 2.83 -30.85
N ALA A 178 28.54 3.84 -30.40
CA ALA A 178 27.28 4.22 -31.01
C ALA A 178 27.54 4.93 -32.34
N GLY A 179 27.13 4.28 -33.44
CA GLY A 179 27.11 4.89 -34.77
C GLY A 179 26.12 6.05 -34.80
N ALA A 180 26.63 7.24 -35.11
CA ALA A 180 25.85 8.43 -35.40
C ALA A 180 25.15 8.27 -36.77
N ALA A 181 24.01 7.59 -36.78
CA ALA A 181 23.09 7.61 -37.92
C ALA A 181 22.25 8.89 -37.84
N ALA A 182 22.29 9.68 -38.92
CA ALA A 182 21.56 10.94 -39.07
C ALA A 182 20.06 10.76 -38.81
N GLN A 183 19.56 11.43 -37.76
CA GLN A 183 18.17 11.31 -37.32
C GLN A 183 17.24 12.13 -38.22
N LYS A 184 16.26 11.45 -38.81
CA LYS A 184 15.03 12.03 -39.37
C LYS A 184 14.35 12.89 -38.29
N PRO A 185 13.75 14.06 -38.60
CA PRO A 185 13.15 14.94 -37.60
C PRO A 185 12.13 14.16 -36.76
N ALA A 186 12.45 14.01 -35.47
CA ALA A 186 11.73 13.15 -34.55
C ALA A 186 10.27 13.61 -34.41
N GLY A 187 9.33 12.73 -34.77
CA GLY A 187 7.93 12.94 -34.47
C GLY A 187 7.74 13.16 -32.97
N ARG A 188 6.83 14.05 -32.58
CA ARG A 188 6.39 14.16 -31.19
C ARG A 188 5.19 13.25 -31.01
N VAL A 189 5.24 12.40 -29.98
CA VAL A 189 4.14 11.51 -29.61
C VAL A 189 3.46 12.01 -28.34
N ARG A 190 2.14 11.81 -28.28
CA ARG A 190 1.35 12.06 -27.08
C ARG A 190 1.31 10.79 -26.24
N VAL A 191 1.67 10.91 -24.97
CA VAL A 191 1.71 9.81 -24.01
C VAL A 191 0.72 10.12 -22.90
N THR A 192 -0.14 9.16 -22.58
CA THR A 192 -1.07 9.22 -21.46
C THR A 192 -0.45 8.49 -20.28
N ALA A 193 -0.16 9.22 -19.21
CA ALA A 193 0.22 8.64 -17.92
C ALA A 193 -1.04 8.46 -17.07
N ARG A 194 -1.27 7.25 -16.55
CA ARG A 194 -2.42 6.94 -15.70
C ARG A 194 -1.96 6.43 -14.34
N HIS A 195 -2.53 6.96 -13.26
CA HIS A 195 -2.22 6.48 -11.92
C HIS A 195 -2.86 5.10 -11.73
N ALA A 196 -2.07 4.11 -11.32
CA ALA A 196 -2.51 2.71 -11.31
C ALA A 196 -3.63 2.45 -10.28
N THR A 197 -3.67 3.18 -9.17
CA THR A 197 -4.67 3.00 -8.10
C THR A 197 -5.83 3.99 -8.19
N ASP A 198 -5.54 5.22 -8.60
CA ASP A 198 -6.49 6.33 -8.44
C ASP A 198 -7.22 6.64 -9.74
N GLY A 199 -6.72 6.12 -10.87
CA GLY A 199 -7.33 6.33 -12.18
C GLY A 199 -7.09 7.72 -12.78
N ASP A 200 -6.45 8.63 -12.06
CA ASP A 200 -6.04 9.94 -12.57
C ASP A 200 -5.24 9.79 -13.86
N THR A 201 -5.48 10.68 -14.83
CA THR A 201 -4.78 10.67 -16.12
C THR A 201 -4.13 12.00 -16.41
N LEU A 202 -2.93 11.95 -16.99
CA LEU A 202 -2.14 13.12 -17.36
C LEU A 202 -1.53 12.89 -18.74
N GLN A 203 -1.73 13.83 -19.66
CA GLN A 203 -1.14 13.75 -21.00
C GLN A 203 0.13 14.61 -21.11
N VAL A 204 1.19 14.01 -21.64
CA VAL A 204 2.48 14.67 -21.93
C VAL A 204 2.89 14.47 -23.39
N MET A 205 3.60 15.45 -23.95
CA MET A 205 4.15 15.39 -25.31
C MET A 205 5.66 15.17 -25.23
N VAL A 206 6.16 14.09 -25.82
CA VAL A 206 7.59 13.76 -25.85
C VAL A 206 8.03 13.38 -27.27
N PRO A 207 9.32 13.49 -27.62
CA PRO A 207 9.84 12.90 -28.85
C PRO A 207 9.57 11.38 -28.90
N GLU A 208 9.34 10.82 -30.08
CA GLU A 208 9.15 9.37 -30.29
C GLU A 208 10.38 8.55 -29.88
N THR A 209 11.56 9.15 -30.01
CA THR A 209 12.85 8.55 -29.59
C THR A 209 13.17 8.75 -28.11
N ALA A 210 12.27 9.38 -27.35
CA ALA A 210 12.49 9.70 -25.94
C ALA A 210 12.58 8.44 -25.08
N SER A 211 13.34 8.55 -24.00
CA SER A 211 13.39 7.51 -22.97
C SER A 211 12.27 7.69 -21.94
N PHE A 212 12.01 6.66 -21.14
CA PHE A 212 11.09 6.75 -20.01
C PHE A 212 11.53 7.80 -18.99
N GLN A 213 12.83 8.07 -18.85
CA GLN A 213 13.32 9.19 -18.05
C GLN A 213 12.78 10.54 -18.54
N THR A 214 12.80 10.79 -19.85
CA THR A 214 12.24 12.02 -20.44
C THR A 214 10.73 12.12 -20.19
N VAL A 215 10.02 10.98 -20.21
CA VAL A 215 8.60 10.91 -19.84
C VAL A 215 8.41 11.28 -18.37
N LYS A 216 9.23 10.74 -17.46
CA LYS A 216 9.20 11.08 -16.03
C LYS A 216 9.45 12.57 -15.79
N GLU A 217 10.42 13.16 -16.49
CA GLU A 217 10.68 14.60 -16.42
C GLU A 217 9.49 15.41 -16.93
N ALA A 218 8.87 15.00 -18.03
CA ALA A 218 7.70 15.68 -18.58
C ALA A 218 6.49 15.62 -17.63
N ILE A 219 6.26 14.47 -17.00
CA ILE A 219 5.23 14.29 -15.96
C ILE A 219 5.55 15.16 -14.76
N SER A 220 6.77 15.09 -14.22
CA SER A 220 7.21 15.90 -13.07
C SER A 220 7.06 17.40 -13.32
N LYS A 221 7.38 17.87 -14.54
CA LYS A 221 7.20 19.26 -14.95
C LYS A 221 5.73 19.69 -14.93
N LYS A 222 4.84 18.84 -15.44
CA LYS A 222 3.39 19.08 -15.46
C LYS A 222 2.79 19.07 -14.06
N VAL A 223 3.12 18.04 -13.27
CA VAL A 223 2.68 17.89 -11.87
C VAL A 223 3.24 19.01 -10.99
N GLY A 224 4.44 19.50 -11.28
CA GLY A 224 5.09 20.53 -10.47
C GLY A 224 5.75 19.97 -9.21
N ARG A 225 6.15 18.69 -9.18
CA ARG A 225 6.86 18.11 -8.03
C ARG A 225 8.07 17.31 -8.48
N GLY A 226 9.24 17.65 -7.93
CA GLY A 226 10.49 16.94 -8.19
C GLY A 226 10.54 15.54 -7.58
N GLU A 227 9.72 15.29 -6.54
CA GLU A 227 9.62 13.96 -5.93
C GLU A 227 9.15 12.87 -6.90
N PHE A 228 8.41 13.25 -7.94
CA PHE A 228 8.00 12.30 -8.98
C PHE A 228 9.21 11.67 -9.69
N LEU A 229 10.28 12.44 -9.91
CA LEU A 229 11.48 11.94 -10.59
C LEU A 229 12.24 10.92 -9.74
N THR A 230 12.31 11.15 -8.43
CA THR A 230 13.08 10.33 -7.50
C THR A 230 12.30 9.13 -6.98
N LYS A 231 11.00 9.29 -6.71
CA LYS A 231 10.16 8.26 -6.08
C LYS A 231 9.15 7.63 -7.04
N GLY A 232 8.73 8.34 -8.10
CA GLY A 232 7.76 7.86 -9.06
C GLY A 232 8.32 6.71 -9.90
N ARG A 233 7.54 5.63 -10.03
CA ARG A 233 7.86 4.50 -10.91
C ARG A 233 6.89 4.47 -12.08
N LEU A 234 7.43 4.33 -13.27
CA LEU A 234 6.66 4.00 -14.46
C LEU A 234 6.58 2.49 -14.58
N VAL A 235 5.38 1.98 -14.83
CA VAL A 235 5.14 0.55 -15.09
C VAL A 235 4.35 0.39 -16.38
N GLY A 236 4.61 -0.71 -17.07
CA GLY A 236 3.73 -1.23 -18.11
C GLY A 236 2.70 -2.17 -17.50
N GLN A 237 1.65 -2.47 -18.26
CA GLN A 237 0.68 -3.51 -17.94
C GLN A 237 0.57 -4.44 -19.14
N ASP A 238 0.64 -5.75 -18.92
CA ASP A 238 0.37 -6.74 -19.95
C ASP A 238 -1.13 -7.05 -20.08
N ASP A 239 -1.49 -7.89 -21.05
CA ASP A 239 -2.88 -8.28 -21.29
C ASP A 239 -3.51 -9.05 -20.11
N ASP A 240 -2.68 -9.69 -19.28
CA ASP A 240 -3.09 -10.39 -18.06
C ASP A 240 -3.26 -9.44 -16.85
N GLY A 241 -2.97 -8.15 -17.04
CA GLY A 241 -3.08 -7.12 -16.03
C GLY A 241 -1.91 -7.05 -15.05
N THR A 242 -0.83 -7.80 -15.28
CA THR A 242 0.40 -7.80 -14.47
C THR A 242 1.23 -6.56 -14.78
N PHE A 243 1.72 -5.91 -13.72
CA PHE A 243 2.57 -4.73 -13.85
C PHE A 243 4.04 -5.10 -13.92
N PHE A 244 4.77 -4.49 -14.87
CA PHE A 244 6.21 -4.65 -14.98
C PHE A 244 6.92 -3.30 -14.96
N PRO A 245 8.06 -3.17 -14.24
CA PRO A 245 8.77 -1.89 -14.14
C PRO A 245 9.38 -1.50 -15.49
N GLN A 246 9.18 -0.23 -15.88
CA GLN A 246 9.87 0.36 -17.02
C GLN A 246 11.18 0.98 -16.56
N LYS A 247 12.27 0.68 -17.27
CA LYS A 247 13.58 1.24 -16.97
C LYS A 247 13.70 2.64 -17.55
N ASP A 248 14.35 3.54 -16.82
CA ASP A 248 14.47 4.96 -17.18
C ASP A 248 15.22 5.18 -18.51
N ASP A 249 16.17 4.29 -18.85
CA ASP A 249 16.94 4.30 -20.11
C ASP A 249 16.21 3.64 -21.30
N GLY A 250 15.12 2.93 -21.04
CA GLY A 250 14.29 2.31 -22.06
C GLY A 250 13.64 3.36 -22.96
N ARG A 251 13.57 3.09 -24.27
CA ARG A 251 12.88 3.95 -25.23
C ARG A 251 11.38 3.69 -25.19
N ILE A 252 10.59 4.75 -25.36
CA ILE A 252 9.13 4.62 -25.37
C ILE A 252 8.61 3.89 -26.61
N GLY A 253 9.24 4.10 -27.77
CA GLY A 253 8.83 3.50 -29.04
C GLY A 253 7.37 3.83 -29.38
N ASP A 254 6.57 2.79 -29.63
CA ASP A 254 5.15 2.93 -29.97
C ASP A 254 4.22 2.99 -28.77
N LEU A 255 4.74 2.92 -27.54
CA LEU A 255 3.93 2.99 -26.34
C LEU A 255 3.26 4.37 -26.23
N ARG A 256 1.94 4.37 -26.01
CA ARG A 256 1.13 5.60 -25.85
C ARG A 256 0.50 5.73 -24.47
N GLU A 257 0.52 4.65 -23.69
CA GLU A 257 0.00 4.64 -22.32
C GLU A 257 1.06 4.10 -21.37
N VAL A 258 1.28 4.81 -20.26
CA VAL A 258 2.14 4.38 -19.16
C VAL A 258 1.37 4.44 -17.86
N LEU A 259 1.65 3.51 -16.96
CA LEU A 259 1.09 3.54 -15.63
C LEU A 259 2.10 4.12 -14.64
N VAL A 260 1.56 4.80 -13.64
CA VAL A 260 2.33 5.51 -12.62
C VAL A 260 1.99 4.92 -11.26
N LEU A 261 3.03 4.58 -10.51
CA LEU A 261 2.93 4.09 -9.13
C LEU A 261 3.67 5.02 -8.15
N GLY A 262 3.03 5.25 -7.01
CA GLY A 262 3.63 5.85 -5.81
C GLY A 262 3.49 7.37 -5.69
N TYR A 263 2.93 8.07 -6.69
CA TYR A 263 2.72 9.52 -6.67
C TYR A 263 1.46 9.92 -7.45
N GLY A 264 0.66 10.80 -6.86
CA GLY A 264 -0.51 11.39 -7.52
C GLY A 264 -0.13 12.22 -8.76
N LEU A 265 -1.03 12.26 -9.73
CA LEU A 265 -0.86 12.97 -11.00
C LEU A 265 -1.53 14.37 -11.02
N GLN A 266 -1.98 14.84 -9.86
CA GLN A 266 -2.64 16.13 -9.74
C GLN A 266 -1.65 17.29 -9.99
N PRO A 267 -1.97 18.24 -10.89
CA PRO A 267 -1.13 19.41 -11.11
C PRO A 267 -1.12 20.34 -9.89
N HIS A 268 0.08 20.74 -9.46
CA HIS A 268 0.29 21.75 -8.44
C HIS A 268 0.67 23.10 -9.06
N GLU A 269 0.15 24.19 -8.52
CA GLU A 269 0.39 25.58 -8.97
C GLU A 269 1.03 26.46 -7.87
N ASP A 270 1.45 25.84 -6.76
CA ASP A 270 2.11 26.51 -5.65
C ASP A 270 3.54 27.01 -5.99
N GLU A 271 4.13 27.80 -5.09
CA GLU A 271 5.46 28.38 -5.30
C GLU A 271 6.56 27.32 -5.41
N GLU A 272 6.40 26.18 -4.72
CA GLU A 272 7.32 25.04 -4.84
C GLU A 272 7.28 24.45 -6.26
N ALA A 273 6.07 24.27 -6.80
CA ALA A 273 5.89 23.81 -8.18
C ALA A 273 6.48 24.76 -9.22
N LYS A 274 6.34 26.09 -9.02
CA LYS A 274 6.95 27.10 -9.89
C LYS A 274 8.48 27.06 -9.81
N ALA A 275 9.04 27.00 -8.61
CA ALA A 275 10.48 26.92 -8.39
C ALA A 275 11.07 25.67 -9.06
N TRP A 276 10.43 24.52 -8.90
CA TRP A 276 10.84 23.27 -9.54
C TRP A 276 10.84 23.35 -11.07
N ARG A 277 9.77 23.91 -11.66
CA ARG A 277 9.68 24.10 -13.13
C ARG A 277 10.80 24.98 -13.65
N HIS A 278 11.20 26.01 -12.88
CA HIS A 278 12.30 26.89 -13.23
C HIS A 278 13.66 26.17 -13.14
N GLU A 279 13.92 25.43 -12.06
CA GLU A 279 15.15 24.63 -11.91
C GLU A 279 15.31 23.62 -13.05
N LEU A 280 14.23 22.90 -13.39
CA LEU A 280 14.24 21.92 -14.47
C LEU A 280 14.55 22.59 -15.83
N ALA A 281 13.98 23.78 -16.07
CA ALA A 281 14.28 24.55 -17.29
C ALA A 281 15.75 25.00 -17.34
N GLN A 282 16.35 25.38 -16.21
CA GLN A 282 17.77 25.71 -16.13
C GLN A 282 18.65 24.49 -16.42
N ARG A 283 18.32 23.33 -15.85
CA ARG A 283 19.04 22.07 -16.12
C ARG A 283 18.99 21.68 -17.59
N GLN A 284 17.83 21.81 -18.23
CA GLN A 284 17.66 21.51 -19.66
C GLN A 284 18.47 22.45 -20.55
N ARG A 285 18.53 23.75 -20.21
CA ARG A 285 19.39 24.71 -20.94
C ARG A 285 20.87 24.35 -20.79
N ALA A 286 21.32 24.11 -19.56
CA ALA A 286 22.71 23.74 -19.29
C ALA A 286 23.14 22.43 -19.98
N ALA A 287 22.21 21.49 -20.20
CA ALA A 287 22.48 20.26 -20.94
C ALA A 287 22.52 20.48 -22.46
N ALA A 288 21.80 21.47 -23.00
CA ALA A 288 21.81 21.80 -24.42
C ALA A 288 23.06 22.57 -24.86
N ASP A 289 23.72 23.28 -23.92
CA ASP A 289 24.95 24.03 -24.17
C ASP A 289 26.23 23.15 -24.10
N ARG A 290 26.10 21.88 -23.71
CA ARG A 290 27.20 20.90 -23.66
C ARG A 290 27.26 20.07 -24.93
#